data_AF-A0A4D4N2D7-F1
#
_entry.id   AF-A0A4D4N2D7-F1
#
_cell.length_a   1.000
_cell.length_b   1.000
_cell.length_c   1.000
_cell.angle_alpha   90.00
_cell.angle_beta   90.00
_cell.angle_gamma   90.00
#
_symmetry.space_group_name_H-M   'P 1'
#
loop_
_entity.id
_entity.type
_entity.pdbx_description
1 polymer ?
#
loop_
_entity_poly.entity_id
_entity_poly.type
_entity_poly.pdbx_seq_one_letter_code
_entity_poly.pdbx_strand_id
1 'polypeptide(L)'
;MRLAALPTAFAPVDDLGKEAVAGRETVIFTENKAGTLFYINHKQFDHGRVDFRARLNTVEEWTIKNDSDESHSFHIHTNDFQVMRINGKPQVNYGL
;
A
#
# COMPACT_ATOMS: atom_id res chain seq x y z
N MET A 1 -36.61 -15.89 -14.50
CA MET A 1 -35.18 -15.68 -14.20
C MET A 1 -34.60 -16.97 -13.64
N ARG A 2 -33.46 -17.44 -14.14
CA ARG A 2 -32.77 -18.64 -13.60
C ARG A 2 -31.73 -18.15 -12.60
N LEU A 3 -31.82 -18.58 -11.34
CA LEU A 3 -30.83 -18.24 -10.32
C LEU A 3 -29.48 -18.85 -10.71
N ALA A 4 -28.41 -18.06 -10.60
CA ALA A 4 -27.05 -18.58 -10.71
C ALA A 4 -26.74 -19.46 -9.49
N ALA A 5 -25.99 -20.55 -9.69
CA ALA A 5 -25.48 -21.34 -8.59
C ALA A 5 -24.44 -20.53 -7.82
N LEU A 6 -24.49 -20.59 -6.48
CA LEU A 6 -23.44 -20.00 -5.64
C LEU A 6 -22.13 -20.78 -5.84
N PRO A 7 -20.98 -20.09 -5.92
CA PRO A 7 -19.68 -20.76 -5.94
C PRO A 7 -19.51 -21.65 -4.70
N THR A 8 -18.93 -22.83 -4.89
CA THR A 8 -18.58 -23.76 -3.79
C THR A 8 -17.18 -23.51 -3.23
N ALA A 9 -16.41 -22.61 -3.85
CA ALA A 9 -15.06 -22.22 -3.44
C ALA A 9 -14.81 -20.75 -3.80
N PHE A 10 -13.91 -20.11 -3.06
CA PHE A 10 -13.35 -18.81 -3.45
C PHE A 10 -12.36 -18.96 -4.60
N ALA A 11 -12.08 -17.85 -5.28
CA ALA A 11 -10.95 -17.80 -6.19
C ALA A 11 -9.65 -18.12 -5.44
N PRO A 12 -8.61 -18.63 -6.13
CA PRO A 12 -7.27 -18.69 -5.55
C PRO A 12 -6.87 -17.32 -5.06
N VAL A 13 -6.22 -17.30 -3.91
CA VAL A 13 -5.71 -16.09 -3.29
C VAL A 13 -4.26 -15.90 -3.71
N ASP A 14 -3.94 -14.71 -4.21
CA ASP A 14 -2.57 -14.35 -4.55
C ASP A 14 -1.75 -14.07 -3.27
N ASP A 15 -0.50 -14.52 -3.26
CA ASP A 15 0.47 -14.27 -2.19
C ASP A 15 1.64 -13.47 -2.75
N LEU A 16 1.50 -12.14 -2.73
CA LEU A 16 2.51 -11.20 -3.22
C LEU A 16 3.87 -11.39 -2.54
N GLY A 17 3.90 -11.99 -1.36
CA GLY A 17 5.14 -12.34 -0.65
C GLY A 17 6.00 -13.40 -1.35
N LYS A 18 5.46 -14.12 -2.35
CA LYS A 18 6.19 -15.10 -3.16
C LYS A 18 6.60 -14.58 -4.53
N GLU A 19 6.13 -13.39 -4.91
CA GLU A 19 6.37 -12.80 -6.22
C GLU A 19 7.74 -12.12 -6.32
N ALA A 20 8.24 -11.96 -7.54
CA ALA A 20 9.47 -11.22 -7.79
C ALA A 20 9.25 -9.71 -7.62
N VAL A 21 9.98 -9.10 -6.69
CA VAL A 21 9.95 -7.65 -6.47
C VAL A 21 10.68 -6.93 -7.62
N ALA A 22 9.92 -6.17 -8.41
CA ALA A 22 10.44 -5.40 -9.55
C ALA A 22 10.91 -3.98 -9.18
N GLY A 23 10.45 -3.46 -8.03
CA GLY A 23 10.77 -2.11 -7.56
C GLY A 23 10.57 -1.98 -6.05
N ARG A 24 11.21 -0.97 -5.46
CA ARG A 24 11.06 -0.63 -4.04
C ARG A 24 10.85 0.84 -3.87
N GLU A 25 9.85 1.19 -3.07
CA GLU A 25 9.50 2.57 -2.79
C GLU A 25 9.51 2.86 -1.30
N THR A 26 9.78 4.12 -0.96
CA THR A 26 9.65 4.62 0.41
C THR A 26 8.70 5.80 0.43
N VAL A 27 7.71 5.70 1.32
CA VAL A 27 6.74 6.75 1.61
C VAL A 27 6.97 7.17 3.06
N ILE A 28 7.27 8.44 3.27
CA ILE A 28 7.47 9.01 4.60
C ILE A 28 6.39 10.05 4.87
N PHE A 29 5.58 9.81 5.90
CA PHE A 29 4.69 10.81 6.46
C PHE A 29 5.46 11.73 7.40
N THR A 30 5.33 13.03 7.17
CA THR A 30 5.89 14.07 8.05
C THR A 30 4.87 15.18 8.22
N GLU A 31 5.06 16.02 9.23
CA GLU A 31 4.22 17.18 9.51
C GLU A 31 5.06 18.41 9.86
N ASN A 32 4.44 19.59 9.79
CA ASN A 32 5.08 20.80 10.30
C ASN A 32 5.02 20.83 11.84
N LYS A 33 5.89 21.62 12.47
CA LYS A 33 5.95 21.76 13.93
C LYS A 33 4.61 22.16 14.59
N ALA A 34 3.73 22.79 13.83
CA ALA A 34 2.42 23.22 14.31
C ALA A 34 1.34 22.13 14.21
N GLY A 35 1.60 20.96 13.61
CA GLY A 35 0.60 19.90 13.41
C GLY A 35 -0.57 20.33 12.51
N THR A 36 -0.32 21.21 11.55
CA THR A 36 -1.36 21.80 10.68
C THR A 36 -1.16 21.51 9.21
N LEU A 37 0.04 21.08 8.81
CA LEU A 37 0.38 20.71 7.44
C LEU A 37 1.04 19.34 7.44
N PHE A 38 0.58 18.49 6.53
CA PHE A 38 1.05 17.11 6.38
C PHE A 38 1.68 16.90 5.01
N TYR A 39 2.65 15.99 4.95
CA TYR A 39 3.47 15.78 3.76
C TYR A 39 3.73 14.29 3.52
N ILE A 40 3.85 13.94 2.25
CA ILE A 40 4.43 12.68 1.79
C ILE A 40 5.78 12.99 1.17
N ASN A 41 6.85 12.37 1.66
CA ASN A 41 8.22 12.62 1.18
C ASN A 41 8.56 14.11 1.14
N HIS A 42 8.17 14.83 2.20
CA HIS A 42 8.32 16.29 2.38
C HIS A 42 7.60 17.17 1.36
N LYS A 43 6.63 16.64 0.62
CA LYS A 43 5.81 17.40 -0.34
C LYS A 43 4.34 17.33 0.03
N GLN A 44 3.64 18.45 -0.16
CA GLN A 44 2.18 18.43 -0.17
C GLN A 44 1.68 17.91 -1.52
N PHE A 45 0.42 17.49 -1.53
CA PHE A 45 -0.25 17.09 -2.75
C PHE A 45 -0.21 18.19 -3.81
N ASP A 46 0.02 17.79 -5.05
CA ASP A 46 -0.05 18.64 -6.23
C ASP A 46 -0.60 17.79 -7.38
N HIS A 47 -1.77 18.17 -7.90
CA HIS A 47 -2.44 17.41 -8.95
C HIS A 47 -1.70 17.45 -10.31
N GLY A 48 -0.74 18.37 -10.49
CA GLY A 48 0.12 18.45 -11.67
C GLY A 48 1.38 17.59 -11.58
N ARG A 49 1.65 16.95 -10.43
CA ARG A 49 2.89 16.19 -10.20
C ARG A 49 2.61 14.69 -10.10
N VAL A 50 3.47 13.90 -10.74
CA VAL A 50 3.50 12.44 -10.59
C VAL A 50 4.63 12.08 -9.65
N ASP A 51 4.30 11.57 -8.45
CA ASP A 51 5.29 11.19 -7.45
C ASP A 51 5.80 9.74 -7.61
N PHE A 52 4.95 8.82 -8.12
CA PHE A 52 5.29 7.41 -8.32
C PHE A 52 4.89 6.92 -9.72
N ARG A 53 5.71 6.06 -10.32
CA ARG A 53 5.42 5.41 -11.61
C ARG A 53 5.73 3.91 -11.50
N ALA A 54 4.69 3.11 -11.33
CA ALA A 54 4.83 1.65 -11.26
C ALA A 54 4.90 1.01 -12.64
N ARG A 55 5.62 -0.10 -12.76
CA ARG A 55 5.63 -0.94 -13.98
C ARG A 55 4.42 -1.87 -13.98
N LEU A 56 3.63 -1.84 -15.05
CA LEU A 56 2.47 -2.73 -15.21
C LEU A 56 2.86 -4.21 -15.11
N ASN A 57 1.99 -5.03 -14.52
CA ASN A 57 2.16 -6.48 -14.32
C ASN A 57 3.44 -6.84 -13.55
N THR A 58 3.75 -6.05 -12.52
CA THR A 58 4.84 -6.35 -11.58
C THR A 58 4.43 -6.08 -10.14
N VAL A 59 5.19 -6.64 -9.20
CA VAL A 59 5.04 -6.36 -7.76
C VAL A 59 6.14 -5.41 -7.32
N GLU A 60 5.75 -4.42 -6.51
CA GLU A 60 6.69 -3.53 -5.81
C GLU A 60 6.56 -3.73 -4.30
N GLU A 61 7.66 -3.55 -3.58
CA GLU A 61 7.68 -3.58 -2.11
C GLU A 61 7.81 -2.15 -1.58
N TRP A 62 6.79 -1.68 -0.87
CA TRP A 62 6.70 -0.31 -0.38
C TRP A 62 6.93 -0.27 1.13
N THR A 63 7.86 0.58 1.57
CA THR A 63 8.05 0.88 3.00
C THR A 63 7.31 2.17 3.34
N ILE A 64 6.31 2.07 4.21
CA ILE A 64 5.59 3.22 4.74
C ILE A 64 6.17 3.56 6.11
N LYS A 65 6.82 4.72 6.23
CA LYS A 65 7.37 5.24 7.48
C LYS A 65 6.49 6.38 7.97
N ASN A 66 6.04 6.27 9.22
CA ASN A 66 5.49 7.41 9.93
C ASN A 66 6.61 8.14 10.69
N ASP A 67 6.83 9.41 10.37
CA ASP A 67 7.84 10.30 10.97
C ASP A 67 7.16 11.61 11.43
N SER A 68 5.97 11.47 11.99
CA SER A 68 5.17 12.49 12.66
C SER A 68 4.77 12.01 14.06
N ASP A 69 4.18 12.88 14.87
CA ASP A 69 3.66 12.56 16.20
C ASP A 69 2.19 12.08 16.17
N GLU A 70 1.59 11.98 14.98
CA GLU A 70 0.20 11.56 14.78
C GLU A 70 0.06 10.13 14.25
N SER A 71 -1.12 9.52 14.42
CA SER A 71 -1.44 8.24 13.77
C SER A 71 -1.99 8.46 12.37
N HIS A 72 -1.44 7.76 11.38
CA HIS A 72 -1.90 7.83 9.99
C HIS A 72 -2.32 6.46 9.47
N SER A 73 -3.45 6.43 8.76
CA SER A 73 -3.84 5.31 7.91
C SER A 73 -3.30 5.51 6.49
N PHE A 74 -2.61 4.52 5.96
CA PHE A 74 -2.17 4.53 4.57
C PHE A 74 -3.23 3.87 3.69
N HIS A 75 -3.60 4.55 2.60
CA HIS A 75 -4.52 4.06 1.59
C HIS A 75 -3.95 4.33 0.19
N ILE A 76 -4.07 3.37 -0.71
CA ILE A 76 -3.67 3.48 -2.11
C ILE A 76 -4.86 3.10 -3.00
N HIS A 77 -4.99 3.78 -4.13
CA HIS A 77 -6.06 3.52 -5.09
C HIS A 77 -5.60 2.51 -6.16
N THR A 78 -6.56 1.85 -6.80
CA THR A 78 -6.41 0.93 -7.94
C THR A 78 -5.87 -0.45 -7.60
N ASN A 79 -4.71 -0.55 -6.94
CA ASN A 79 -4.05 -1.82 -6.67
C ASN A 79 -4.29 -2.28 -5.24
N ASP A 80 -4.54 -3.58 -5.06
CA ASP A 80 -4.50 -4.22 -3.76
C ASP A 80 -3.05 -4.33 -3.25
N PHE A 81 -2.88 -4.48 -1.94
CA PHE A 81 -1.56 -4.65 -1.32
C PHE A 81 -1.60 -5.64 -0.16
N GLN A 82 -0.52 -6.40 0.00
CA GLN A 82 -0.33 -7.32 1.12
C GLN A 82 0.61 -6.69 2.16
N VAL A 83 0.16 -6.61 3.41
CA VAL A 83 1.01 -6.14 4.51
C VAL A 83 2.03 -7.22 4.87
N MET A 84 3.31 -6.94 4.67
CA MET A 84 4.38 -7.92 4.95
C MET A 84 4.89 -7.83 6.40
N ARG A 85 5.14 -6.61 6.90
CA ARG A 85 5.67 -6.36 8.25
C ARG A 85 5.15 -5.05 8.81
N ILE A 86 4.98 -5.00 10.13
CA ILE A 86 4.72 -3.77 10.90
C ILE A 86 5.82 -3.65 11.95
N ASN A 87 6.59 -2.56 11.94
CA ASN A 87 7.68 -2.30 12.89
C ASN A 87 8.65 -3.50 13.02
N GLY A 88 9.05 -4.06 11.88
CA GLY A 88 9.95 -5.22 11.80
C GLY A 88 9.30 -6.57 12.09
N LYS A 89 8.03 -6.62 12.54
CA LYS A 89 7.32 -7.86 12.84
C LYS A 89 6.53 -8.37 11.63
N PRO A 90 6.75 -9.60 11.14
CA PRO A 90 5.96 -10.22 10.08
C PRO A 90 4.47 -10.21 10.40
N GLN A 91 3.66 -9.97 9.38
CA GLN A 91 2.20 -10.12 9.47
C GLN A 91 1.76 -11.44 8.84
N VAL A 92 0.68 -12.00 9.38
CA VAL A 92 0.06 -13.19 8.80
C VAL A 92 -0.61 -12.78 7.50
N ASN A 93 -0.32 -13.50 6.42
CA ASN A 93 -1.08 -13.36 5.18
C ASN A 93 -2.41 -14.09 5.34
N TYR A 94 -3.51 -13.34 5.38
CA TYR A 94 -4.88 -13.89 5.33
C TYR A 94 -5.39 -14.08 3.91
N GLY A 95 -4.57 -13.66 2.94
CA GLY A 95 -4.90 -13.64 1.54
C GLY A 95 -5.52 -12.33 1.06
N LEU A 96 -5.28 -12.00 -0.22
CA LEU A 96 -6.01 -10.99 -1.00
C LEU A 96 -7.23 -11.62 -1.68
#